data_AF-A0A0J1I6H8-F1
#
_entry.id   AF-A0A0J1I6H8-F1
#
_cell.length_a   1.000
_cell.length_b   1.000
_cell.length_c   1.000
_cell.angle_alpha   90.00
_cell.angle_beta   90.00
_cell.angle_gamma   90.00
#
_symmetry.space_group_name_H-M   'P 1'
#
loop_
_entity.id
_entity.type
_entity.pdbx_description
1 polymer ?
#
loop_
_entity_poly.entity_id
_entity_poly.type
_entity_poly.pdbx_seq_one_letter_code
_entity_poly.pdbx_strand_id
1 'polypeptide(L)'
;MGSRDDTRHLPPKTGEKGQLSREGSFAESKEPDEPEKPCYSTAIFMRLGINKSLKLTGSQTIAVYKGFCDTNGAVWFSTDSLATGMAEKKEEEFVRAVKDGFVVEMYFAIGKKGEGTNEIAYKAEVIDIVSDAIGRRSPDKNLTPAEWETDRSRIWIKLQKLVPFTSLTTADFIVASTGNVLVDSIRRSQYHFGYIRRKL
;
A
#
# COMPACT_ATOMS: atom_id res chain seq x y z
N MET A 1 -3.80 62.21 52.60
CA MET A 1 -2.99 63.09 51.73
C MET A 1 -2.60 62.23 50.54
N GLY A 2 -3.28 62.24 49.40
CA GLY A 2 -3.44 63.36 48.46
C GLY A 2 -2.30 63.25 47.44
N SER A 3 -2.47 62.59 46.30
CA SER A 3 -3.04 63.09 45.03
C SER A 3 -1.98 63.58 44.03
N ARG A 4 -2.14 63.10 42.79
CA ARG A 4 -2.01 63.80 41.49
C ARG A 4 -0.65 63.88 40.79
N ASP A 5 -0.68 63.31 39.58
CA ASP A 5 -0.29 63.89 38.28
C ASP A 5 0.33 65.29 38.27
N ASP A 6 1.35 65.51 37.43
CA ASP A 6 1.18 66.38 36.25
C ASP A 6 2.34 66.24 35.24
N THR A 7 1.91 66.18 33.98
CA THR A 7 2.59 66.40 32.70
C THR A 7 3.37 67.71 32.56
N ARG A 8 4.35 67.74 31.61
CA ARG A 8 4.58 68.77 30.53
C ARG A 8 6.01 68.68 29.92
N HIS A 9 6.14 68.37 28.61
CA HIS A 9 6.49 69.24 27.44
C HIS A 9 8.01 69.30 27.07
N LEU A 10 8.49 68.67 25.97
CA LEU A 10 8.60 69.09 24.52
C LEU A 10 9.92 69.89 24.19
N PRO A 11 10.49 69.99 22.94
CA PRO A 11 10.02 69.64 21.58
C PRO A 11 11.14 69.05 20.61
N PRO A 12 11.19 69.22 19.25
CA PRO A 12 11.29 68.14 18.26
C PRO A 12 12.49 68.29 17.26
N LYS A 13 12.48 67.51 16.15
CA LYS A 13 13.15 67.69 14.81
C LYS A 13 13.84 66.39 14.37
N THR A 14 13.85 65.88 13.13
CA THR A 14 13.35 66.25 11.79
C THR A 14 13.65 65.06 10.87
N GLY A 15 12.80 64.79 9.87
CA GLY A 15 13.11 63.96 8.68
C GLY A 15 12.97 62.45 8.89
N GLU A 16 12.54 61.62 7.94
CA GLU A 16 12.25 61.78 6.53
C GLU A 16 11.34 60.61 6.10
N LYS A 17 10.81 60.69 4.88
CA LYS A 17 9.79 59.80 4.30
C LYS A 17 10.27 58.35 4.09
N GLY A 18 9.35 57.40 4.23
CA GLY A 18 9.54 56.02 3.76
C GLY A 18 8.28 55.17 3.89
N GLN A 19 7.35 55.31 2.94
CA GLN A 19 6.36 54.26 2.66
C GLN A 19 7.10 52.98 2.27
N LEU A 20 6.79 51.86 2.90
CA LEU A 20 6.90 50.53 2.28
C LEU A 20 6.00 49.54 3.02
N SER A 21 4.82 49.38 2.44
CA SER A 21 3.97 48.20 2.50
C SER A 21 4.75 46.93 2.16
N ARG A 22 4.61 45.87 2.98
CA ARG A 22 4.56 44.50 2.46
C ARG A 22 4.02 43.53 3.52
N GLU A 23 2.72 43.23 3.40
CA GLU A 23 2.18 41.97 3.88
C GLU A 23 2.88 40.84 3.09
N GLY A 24 3.76 40.11 3.77
CA GLY A 24 4.38 38.91 3.23
C GLY A 24 3.44 37.74 3.44
N SER A 25 2.49 37.54 2.52
CA SER A 25 1.83 36.26 2.35
C SER A 25 2.87 35.23 1.93
N PHE A 26 3.23 34.33 2.84
CA PHE A 26 3.95 33.11 2.47
C PHE A 26 3.00 32.29 1.59
N ALA A 27 3.19 32.42 0.27
CA ALA A 27 2.61 31.51 -0.70
C ALA A 27 3.27 30.16 -0.48
N GLU A 28 2.54 29.25 0.15
CA GLU A 28 2.84 27.83 0.18
C GLU A 28 2.78 27.34 -1.27
N SER A 29 3.94 27.23 -1.90
CA SER A 29 4.07 26.66 -3.23
C SER A 29 3.70 25.19 -3.13
N LYS A 30 2.44 24.86 -3.48
CA LYS A 30 2.04 23.48 -3.79
C LYS A 30 2.96 22.99 -4.90
N GLU A 31 3.77 21.97 -4.59
CA GLU A 31 4.43 21.18 -5.61
C GLU A 31 3.37 20.74 -6.63
N PRO A 32 3.66 20.79 -7.94
CA PRO A 32 2.70 20.36 -8.94
C PRO A 32 2.34 18.89 -8.67
N ASP A 33 1.04 18.61 -8.48
CA ASP A 33 0.53 17.25 -8.34
C ASP A 33 1.09 16.39 -9.48
N GLU A 34 1.91 15.38 -9.15
CA GLU A 34 2.34 14.39 -10.14
C GLU A 34 1.09 13.82 -10.82
N PRO A 35 1.08 13.67 -12.16
CA PRO A 35 -0.08 13.11 -12.85
C PRO A 35 -0.40 11.74 -12.24
N GLU A 36 -1.66 11.55 -11.83
CA GLU A 36 -2.12 10.28 -11.25
C GLU A 36 -1.75 9.13 -12.19
N LYS A 37 -0.93 8.21 -11.68
CA LYS A 37 -0.46 7.06 -12.47
C LYS A 37 -1.65 6.18 -12.83
N PRO A 38 -1.77 5.74 -14.09
CA PRO A 38 -2.88 4.89 -14.51
C PRO A 38 -2.82 3.52 -13.82
N CYS A 39 -3.95 3.02 -13.33
CA CYS A 39 -4.04 1.67 -12.78
C CYS A 39 -3.96 0.61 -13.89
N TYR A 40 -3.19 -0.44 -13.65
CA TYR A 40 -3.16 -1.60 -14.53
C TYR A 40 -4.49 -2.37 -14.43
N SER A 41 -5.02 -2.83 -15.57
CA SER A 41 -6.37 -3.41 -15.66
C SER A 41 -6.55 -4.73 -14.90
N THR A 42 -5.45 -5.42 -14.59
CA THR A 42 -5.43 -6.67 -13.85
C THR A 42 -4.68 -6.49 -12.54
N ALA A 43 -5.31 -6.89 -11.43
CA ALA A 43 -4.73 -6.84 -10.11
C ALA A 43 -4.38 -8.24 -9.61
N ILE A 44 -3.46 -8.32 -8.64
CA ILE A 44 -3.15 -9.54 -7.91
C ILE A 44 -4.13 -9.68 -6.74
N PHE A 45 -4.60 -10.89 -6.48
CA PHE A 45 -5.47 -11.20 -5.36
C PHE A 45 -4.82 -12.22 -4.43
N MET A 46 -4.94 -11.99 -3.13
CA MET A 46 -4.56 -12.94 -2.09
C MET A 46 -5.65 -13.04 -1.03
N ARG A 47 -6.10 -14.26 -0.74
CA ARG A 47 -6.95 -14.57 0.40
C ARG A 47 -6.11 -15.19 1.51
N LEU A 48 -5.97 -14.48 2.61
CA LEU A 48 -5.21 -14.92 3.78
C LEU A 48 -6.04 -15.87 4.64
N GLY A 49 -5.41 -16.96 5.08
CA GLY A 49 -5.96 -17.90 6.04
C GLY A 49 -5.06 -17.96 7.28
N ILE A 50 -5.02 -19.13 7.93
CA ILE A 50 -4.04 -19.38 9.00
C ILE A 50 -2.71 -19.75 8.35
N ASN A 51 -1.64 -19.02 8.66
CA ASN A 51 -0.28 -19.44 8.39
C ASN A 51 0.05 -20.59 9.34
N LYS A 52 0.21 -21.81 8.80
CA LYS A 52 0.42 -23.01 9.63
C LYS A 52 1.79 -23.04 10.32
N SER A 53 2.83 -22.54 9.65
CA SER A 53 4.20 -22.57 10.17
C SER A 53 4.36 -21.63 11.35
N LEU A 54 3.88 -20.40 11.20
CA LEU A 54 3.99 -19.36 12.21
C LEU A 54 2.79 -19.32 13.18
N LYS A 55 1.74 -20.12 12.90
CA LYS A 55 0.46 -20.15 13.64
C LYS A 55 -0.23 -18.78 13.74
N LEU A 56 0.02 -17.90 12.76
CA LEU A 56 -0.61 -16.58 12.67
C LEU A 56 -1.92 -16.66 11.90
N THR A 57 -2.93 -15.93 12.35
CA THR A 57 -4.17 -15.73 11.59
C THR A 57 -3.93 -14.84 10.38
N GLY A 58 -4.93 -14.72 9.51
CA GLY A 58 -4.81 -13.86 8.32
C GLY A 58 -4.70 -12.39 8.72
N SER A 59 -5.50 -11.98 9.72
CA SER A 59 -5.43 -10.66 10.33
C SER A 59 -4.08 -10.37 10.96
N GLN A 60 -3.49 -11.32 11.70
CA GLN A 60 -2.16 -11.16 12.28
C GLN A 60 -1.07 -11.09 11.20
N THR A 61 -1.14 -11.96 10.20
CA THR A 61 -0.17 -12.00 9.09
C THR A 61 -0.11 -10.67 8.38
N ILE A 62 -1.26 -10.11 7.96
CA ILE A 62 -1.26 -8.83 7.25
C ILE A 62 -0.86 -7.66 8.15
N ALA A 63 -1.15 -7.72 9.46
CA ALA A 63 -0.74 -6.71 10.42
C ALA A 63 0.79 -6.62 10.54
N VAL A 64 1.51 -7.75 10.55
CA VAL A 64 2.98 -7.75 10.59
C VAL A 64 3.55 -7.13 9.31
N TYR A 65 3.10 -7.61 8.14
CA TYR A 65 3.54 -7.05 6.86
C TYR A 65 3.23 -5.55 6.75
N LYS A 66 2.05 -5.13 7.20
CA LYS A 66 1.66 -3.72 7.22
C LYS A 66 2.57 -2.90 8.12
N GLY A 67 2.74 -3.29 9.38
CA GLY A 67 3.56 -2.53 10.33
C GLY A 67 5.01 -2.40 9.85
N PHE A 68 5.54 -3.46 9.22
CA PHE A 68 6.84 -3.42 8.57
C PHE A 68 6.87 -2.43 7.39
N CYS A 69 5.86 -2.49 6.51
CA CYS A 69 5.72 -1.61 5.35
C CYS A 69 5.57 -0.14 5.76
N ASP A 70 4.79 0.16 6.80
CA ASP A 70 4.63 1.52 7.34
C ASP A 70 5.97 2.09 7.83
N THR A 71 6.82 1.25 8.41
CA THR A 71 8.13 1.67 8.96
C THR A 71 9.19 1.85 7.87
N ASN A 72 9.20 0.98 6.86
CA ASN A 72 10.28 0.91 5.86
C ASN A 72 9.89 1.48 4.49
N GLY A 73 8.64 1.89 4.31
CA GLY A 73 8.06 2.34 3.03
C GLY A 73 7.74 1.21 2.05
N ALA A 74 8.34 0.03 2.22
CA ALA A 74 8.10 -1.15 1.39
C ALA A 74 8.31 -2.45 2.19
N VAL A 75 7.78 -3.55 1.66
CA VAL A 75 7.97 -4.89 2.23
C VAL A 75 7.91 -5.97 1.15
N TRP A 76 8.72 -7.02 1.28
CA TRP A 76 8.60 -8.25 0.50
C TRP A 76 7.59 -9.19 1.15
N PHE A 77 6.45 -9.39 0.49
CA PHE A 77 5.41 -10.35 0.89
C PHE A 77 5.66 -11.70 0.23
N SER A 78 5.67 -12.78 1.02
CA SER A 78 5.86 -14.14 0.52
C SER A 78 4.56 -14.92 0.34
N THR A 79 4.52 -15.80 -0.66
CA THR A 79 3.43 -16.77 -0.81
C THR A 79 3.85 -18.03 -1.56
N ASP A 80 3.31 -19.17 -1.15
CA ASP A 80 3.46 -20.48 -1.78
C ASP A 80 2.13 -20.99 -2.37
N SER A 81 1.21 -20.07 -2.66
CA SER A 81 -0.15 -20.42 -3.12
C SER A 81 -0.18 -21.07 -4.51
N LEU A 82 0.87 -20.89 -5.31
CA LEU A 82 1.05 -21.59 -6.58
C LEU A 82 2.19 -22.61 -6.45
N ALA A 83 1.90 -23.88 -6.72
CA ALA A 83 2.83 -24.99 -6.53
C ALA A 83 4.12 -24.87 -7.35
N THR A 84 4.08 -24.15 -8.46
CA THR A 84 5.23 -23.89 -9.35
C THR A 84 5.65 -22.43 -9.38
N GLY A 85 5.11 -21.59 -8.48
CA GLY A 85 5.26 -20.15 -8.56
C GLY A 85 4.40 -19.50 -9.65
N MET A 86 4.66 -18.22 -9.91
CA MET A 86 4.06 -17.45 -10.99
C MET A 86 4.65 -17.91 -12.33
N ALA A 87 3.81 -17.99 -13.36
CA ALA A 87 4.30 -18.24 -14.71
C ALA A 87 5.18 -17.07 -15.16
N GLU A 88 6.36 -17.36 -15.74
CA GLU A 88 7.34 -16.37 -16.18
C GLU A 88 6.72 -15.22 -16.98
N LYS A 89 5.91 -15.54 -18.00
CA LYS A 89 5.19 -14.54 -18.80
C LYS A 89 4.31 -13.61 -17.98
N LYS A 90 3.70 -14.09 -16.89
CA LYS A 90 2.85 -13.28 -16.01
C LYS A 90 3.67 -12.43 -15.04
N GLU A 91 4.78 -12.95 -14.55
CA GLU A 91 5.75 -12.17 -13.76
C GLU A 91 6.30 -11.00 -14.59
N GLU A 92 6.78 -11.29 -15.81
CA GLU A 92 7.27 -10.28 -16.74
C GLU A 92 6.22 -9.23 -17.10
N GLU A 93 4.96 -9.64 -17.28
CA GLU A 93 3.84 -8.75 -17.56
C GLU A 93 3.63 -7.71 -16.45
N PHE A 94 3.60 -8.13 -15.18
CA PHE A 94 3.43 -7.20 -14.06
C PHE A 94 4.67 -6.33 -13.85
N VAL A 95 5.86 -6.91 -13.90
CA VAL A 95 7.11 -6.14 -13.75
C VAL A 95 7.25 -5.11 -14.87
N ARG A 96 6.87 -5.45 -16.11
CA ARG A 96 6.82 -4.49 -17.21
C ARG A 96 5.77 -3.40 -16.96
N ALA A 97 4.56 -3.75 -16.52
CA ALA A 97 3.53 -2.76 -16.22
C ALA A 97 4.00 -1.72 -15.19
N VAL A 98 4.68 -2.15 -14.12
CA VAL A 98 5.26 -1.25 -13.12
C VAL A 98 6.34 -0.35 -13.76
N LYS A 99 7.23 -0.92 -14.59
CA LYS A 99 8.28 -0.16 -15.30
C LYS A 99 7.71 0.87 -16.28
N ASP A 100 6.59 0.54 -16.92
CA ASP A 100 5.88 1.43 -17.84
C ASP A 100 5.05 2.51 -17.11
N GLY A 101 5.13 2.57 -15.79
CA GLY A 101 4.50 3.60 -14.97
C GLY A 101 3.07 3.30 -14.53
N PHE A 102 2.56 2.09 -14.77
CA PHE A 102 1.24 1.68 -14.28
C PHE A 102 1.29 1.31 -12.79
N VAL A 103 0.21 1.61 -12.08
CA VAL A 103 -0.02 1.09 -10.73
C VAL A 103 -0.60 -0.31 -10.83
N VAL A 104 0.18 -1.32 -10.48
CA VAL A 104 -0.31 -2.70 -10.30
C VAL A 104 -0.79 -2.86 -8.86
N GLU A 105 -2.08 -3.12 -8.68
CA GLU A 105 -2.66 -3.29 -7.35
C GLU A 105 -2.63 -4.74 -6.89
N MET A 106 -2.47 -4.93 -5.58
CA MET A 106 -2.67 -6.20 -4.91
C MET A 106 -3.75 -6.05 -3.83
N TYR A 107 -4.80 -6.88 -3.91
CA TYR A 107 -5.91 -6.89 -2.97
C TYR A 107 -5.82 -8.09 -2.04
N PHE A 108 -6.03 -7.84 -0.75
CA PHE A 108 -6.04 -8.86 0.28
C PHE A 108 -7.44 -9.02 0.85
N ALA A 109 -7.97 -10.24 0.76
CA ALA A 109 -9.12 -10.65 1.54
C ALA A 109 -8.67 -11.48 2.74
N ILE A 110 -9.36 -11.36 3.87
CA ILE A 110 -9.08 -12.20 5.04
C ILE A 110 -10.17 -13.27 5.13
N GLY A 111 -9.75 -14.53 5.03
CA GLY A 111 -10.65 -15.65 5.10
C GLY A 111 -11.29 -15.82 6.48
N LYS A 112 -12.47 -16.43 6.56
CA LYS A 112 -13.16 -16.72 7.84
C LYS A 112 -12.30 -17.45 8.87
N LYS A 113 -11.47 -18.40 8.43
CA LYS A 113 -10.52 -19.12 9.30
C LYS A 113 -9.35 -18.25 9.77
N GLY A 114 -9.06 -17.16 9.06
CA GLY A 114 -8.03 -16.20 9.41
C GLY A 114 -8.57 -14.96 10.13
N GLU A 115 -9.75 -15.06 10.76
CA GLU A 115 -10.43 -13.97 11.50
C GLU A 115 -11.00 -12.84 10.62
N GLY A 116 -11.36 -13.16 9.38
CA GLY A 116 -12.00 -12.21 8.46
C GLY A 116 -13.38 -12.63 7.97
N THR A 117 -13.89 -11.92 6.96
CA THR A 117 -15.23 -12.12 6.40
C THR A 117 -15.24 -12.71 4.98
N ASN A 118 -14.05 -12.99 4.43
CA ASN A 118 -13.77 -13.20 3.00
C ASN A 118 -13.91 -11.94 2.13
N GLU A 119 -14.19 -10.76 2.70
CA GLU A 119 -14.15 -9.52 1.94
C GLU A 119 -12.73 -8.95 1.84
N ILE A 120 -12.55 -8.06 0.87
CA ILE A 120 -11.33 -7.26 0.73
C ILE A 120 -11.18 -6.41 2.00
N ALA A 121 -9.99 -6.46 2.59
CA ALA A 121 -9.66 -5.76 3.81
C ALA A 121 -8.45 -4.82 3.65
N TYR A 122 -7.53 -5.14 2.72
CA TYR A 122 -6.34 -4.34 2.45
C TYR A 122 -6.05 -4.25 0.95
N LYS A 123 -5.35 -3.18 0.58
CA LYS A 123 -4.79 -2.97 -0.76
C LYS A 123 -3.33 -2.53 -0.63
N ALA A 124 -2.51 -2.92 -1.59
CA ALA A 124 -1.14 -2.43 -1.75
C ALA A 124 -0.83 -2.16 -3.24
N GLU A 125 0.24 -1.41 -3.47
CA GLU A 125 0.85 -1.26 -4.80
C GLU A 125 2.02 -2.22 -4.93
N VAL A 126 2.11 -2.92 -6.07
CA VAL A 126 3.22 -3.81 -6.39
C VAL A 126 4.36 -3.01 -7.01
N ILE A 127 5.57 -3.21 -6.50
CA ILE A 127 6.81 -2.58 -6.98
C ILE A 127 7.62 -3.57 -7.81
N ASP A 128 7.67 -4.82 -7.38
CA ASP A 128 8.48 -5.85 -8.01
C ASP A 128 7.94 -7.25 -7.68
N ILE A 129 8.28 -8.24 -8.49
CA ILE A 129 7.90 -9.63 -8.31
C ILE A 129 9.10 -10.50 -8.63
N VAL A 130 9.33 -11.50 -7.79
CA VAL A 130 10.29 -12.56 -8.07
C VAL A 130 9.62 -13.90 -7.84
N SER A 131 9.63 -14.77 -8.86
CA SER A 131 9.16 -16.14 -8.73
C SER A 131 10.24 -17.18 -9.00
N ASP A 132 10.20 -18.28 -8.26
CA ASP A 132 11.08 -19.43 -8.43
C ASP A 132 10.32 -20.72 -8.05
N ALA A 133 10.31 -21.71 -8.95
CA ALA A 133 9.55 -22.94 -8.75
C ALA A 133 10.05 -23.80 -7.56
N ILE A 134 11.35 -23.73 -7.26
CA ILE A 134 11.99 -24.44 -6.14
C ILE A 134 11.76 -23.67 -4.83
N GLY A 135 11.57 -22.36 -4.94
CA GLY A 135 11.44 -21.44 -3.83
C GLY A 135 12.80 -20.91 -3.40
N ARG A 136 12.82 -19.63 -3.07
CA ARG A 136 14.03 -18.89 -2.68
C ARG A 136 13.77 -18.07 -1.43
N ARG A 137 14.86 -17.62 -0.79
CA ARG A 137 14.76 -16.60 0.25
C ARG A 137 14.37 -15.26 -0.36
N SER A 138 13.87 -14.37 0.50
CA SER A 138 13.53 -13.00 0.11
C SER A 138 14.67 -12.33 -0.68
N PRO A 139 14.36 -11.59 -1.75
CA PRO A 139 15.35 -10.84 -2.50
C PRO A 139 16.09 -9.79 -1.68
N ASP A 140 15.44 -9.24 -0.64
CA ASP A 140 16.04 -8.24 0.25
C ASP A 140 15.65 -8.49 1.71
N LYS A 141 16.63 -8.92 2.51
CA LYS A 141 16.49 -9.21 3.93
C LYS A 141 16.05 -7.98 4.73
N ASN A 142 16.52 -6.79 4.36
CA ASN A 142 16.19 -5.55 5.07
C ASN A 142 14.74 -5.10 4.83
N LEU A 143 14.09 -5.65 3.80
CA LEU A 143 12.69 -5.39 3.49
C LEU A 143 11.80 -6.60 3.78
N THR A 144 12.24 -7.49 4.68
CA THR A 144 11.50 -8.70 5.06
C THR A 144 11.28 -8.73 6.57
N PRO A 145 10.05 -8.95 7.06
CA PRO A 145 9.82 -9.09 8.49
C PRO A 145 10.56 -10.32 9.04
N ALA A 146 11.00 -10.21 10.31
CA ALA A 146 11.86 -11.21 10.94
C ALA A 146 11.24 -12.63 10.91
N GLU A 147 9.92 -12.72 10.98
CA GLU A 147 9.16 -13.97 10.96
C GLU A 147 9.32 -14.77 9.65
N TRP A 148 9.63 -14.09 8.53
CA TRP A 148 9.83 -14.72 7.21
C TRP A 148 11.27 -14.61 6.71
N GLU A 149 12.21 -14.13 7.53
CA GLU A 149 13.57 -13.82 7.08
C GLU A 149 14.33 -15.07 6.58
N THR A 150 14.07 -16.22 7.20
CA THR A 150 14.68 -17.50 6.82
C THR A 150 13.84 -18.31 5.83
N ASP A 151 12.61 -17.88 5.57
CA ASP A 151 11.65 -18.65 4.77
C ASP A 151 12.10 -18.76 3.32
N ARG A 152 11.73 -19.88 2.70
CA ARG A 152 11.85 -20.09 1.26
C ARG A 152 10.45 -20.16 0.69
N SER A 153 10.11 -19.20 -0.15
CA SER A 153 8.83 -19.15 -0.85
C SER A 153 9.03 -19.06 -2.34
N ARG A 154 8.05 -19.58 -3.08
CA ARG A 154 8.05 -19.61 -4.55
C ARG A 154 7.72 -18.29 -5.19
N ILE A 155 7.04 -17.40 -4.46
CA ILE A 155 6.69 -16.07 -4.94
C ILE A 155 7.00 -15.06 -3.84
N TRP A 156 7.77 -14.04 -4.22
CA TRP A 156 7.99 -12.84 -3.43
C TRP A 156 7.45 -11.65 -4.21
N ILE A 157 6.64 -10.82 -3.56
CA ILE A 157 6.04 -9.63 -4.16
C ILE A 157 6.44 -8.43 -3.30
N LYS A 158 7.15 -7.48 -3.88
CA LYS A 158 7.52 -6.25 -3.20
C LYS A 158 6.34 -5.30 -3.25
N LEU A 159 5.91 -4.85 -2.08
CA LEU A 159 4.74 -4.02 -1.89
C LEU A 159 5.12 -2.68 -1.27
N GLN A 160 4.38 -1.64 -1.62
CA GLN A 160 4.32 -0.38 -0.89
C GLN A 160 2.86 0.01 -0.63
N LYS A 161 2.66 1.02 0.23
CA LYS A 161 1.33 1.58 0.53
C LYS A 161 0.30 0.50 0.89
N LEU A 162 0.72 -0.45 1.73
CA LEU A 162 -0.17 -1.49 2.24
C LEU A 162 -1.12 -0.89 3.29
N VAL A 163 -2.36 -0.63 2.89
CA VAL A 163 -3.33 0.11 3.70
C VAL A 163 -4.66 -0.64 3.84
N PRO A 164 -5.42 -0.43 4.93
CA PRO A 164 -6.78 -0.91 5.02
C PRO A 164 -7.62 -0.37 3.87
N PHE A 165 -8.52 -1.19 3.35
CA PHE A 165 -9.30 -0.85 2.17
C PHE A 165 -10.70 -1.46 2.24
N THR A 166 -11.71 -0.60 2.09
CA THR A 166 -13.13 -0.98 2.21
C THR A 166 -13.99 -0.47 1.06
N SER A 167 -13.41 0.29 0.11
CA SER A 167 -14.19 0.92 -0.96
C SER A 167 -14.74 -0.09 -1.96
N LEU A 168 -14.08 -1.24 -2.13
CA LEU A 168 -14.53 -2.32 -3.02
C LEU A 168 -14.62 -3.63 -2.26
N THR A 169 -15.53 -4.47 -2.72
CA THR A 169 -15.83 -5.79 -2.17
C THR A 169 -15.40 -6.86 -3.15
N THR A 170 -15.43 -8.13 -2.72
CA THR A 170 -15.17 -9.25 -3.61
C THR A 170 -16.23 -9.45 -4.71
N ALA A 171 -17.40 -8.84 -4.58
CA ALA A 171 -18.44 -8.88 -5.62
C ALA A 171 -18.12 -7.98 -6.82
N ASP A 172 -17.24 -6.99 -6.64
CA ASP A 172 -16.87 -6.01 -7.67
C ASP A 172 -15.77 -6.51 -8.62
N PHE A 173 -15.34 -7.77 -8.47
CA PHE A 173 -14.25 -8.34 -9.23
C PHE A 173 -14.63 -9.68 -9.86
N ILE A 174 -13.97 -9.97 -10.98
CA ILE A 174 -13.99 -11.27 -11.65
C ILE A 174 -12.59 -11.87 -11.67
N VAL A 175 -12.50 -13.19 -11.63
CA VAL A 175 -11.25 -13.93 -11.83
C VAL A 175 -10.84 -13.82 -13.30
N ALA A 176 -9.62 -13.34 -13.56
CA ALA A 176 -9.18 -12.96 -14.90
C ALA A 176 -9.16 -14.13 -15.90
N SER A 177 -8.94 -15.36 -15.43
CA SER A 177 -8.86 -16.55 -16.29
C SER A 177 -10.21 -17.18 -16.60
N THR A 178 -11.19 -17.08 -15.71
CA THR A 178 -12.48 -17.78 -15.83
C THR A 178 -13.66 -16.85 -16.05
N GLY A 179 -13.53 -15.56 -15.74
CA GLY A 179 -14.63 -14.60 -15.75
C GLY A 179 -15.62 -14.77 -14.58
N ASN A 180 -15.42 -15.75 -13.70
CA ASN A 180 -16.28 -15.97 -12.55
C ASN A 180 -16.16 -14.81 -11.56
N VAL A 181 -17.28 -14.45 -10.91
CA VAL A 181 -17.26 -13.46 -9.83
C VAL A 181 -16.38 -13.97 -8.68
N LEU A 182 -15.54 -13.08 -8.15
CA LEU A 182 -14.53 -13.43 -7.17
C LEU A 182 -15.16 -13.95 -5.86
N VAL A 183 -16.26 -13.35 -5.39
CA VAL A 183 -16.98 -13.80 -4.19
C VAL A 183 -17.40 -15.27 -4.28
N ASP A 184 -17.87 -15.73 -5.44
CA ASP A 184 -18.30 -17.12 -5.66
C ASP A 184 -17.10 -18.08 -5.70
N SER A 185 -15.99 -17.63 -6.29
CA SER A 185 -14.73 -18.37 -6.38
C SER A 185 -14.11 -18.59 -4.99
N ILE A 186 -14.18 -17.57 -4.13
CA ILE A 186 -13.70 -17.62 -2.75
C ILE A 186 -14.59 -18.50 -1.87
N ARG A 187 -15.92 -18.42 -2.03
CA ARG A 187 -16.88 -19.16 -1.20
C ARG A 187 -16.68 -20.68 -1.27
N ARG A 188 -16.31 -21.18 -2.44
CA ARG A 188 -15.98 -22.60 -2.66
C ARG A 188 -14.61 -23.00 -2.09
N SER A 189 -13.88 -22.07 -1.48
CA SER A 189 -12.53 -22.24 -0.92
C SER A 189 -11.50 -22.78 -1.93
N GLN A 190 -11.72 -22.52 -3.22
CA GLN A 190 -10.84 -22.96 -4.31
C GLN A 190 -9.88 -21.85 -4.76
N TYR A 191 -10.12 -20.61 -4.34
CA TYR A 191 -9.35 -19.46 -4.80
C TYR A 191 -8.66 -18.73 -3.64
N HIS A 192 -7.36 -18.96 -3.52
CA HIS A 192 -6.50 -18.35 -2.50
C HIS A 192 -5.57 -17.28 -3.08
N PHE A 193 -5.15 -17.46 -4.33
CA PHE A 193 -4.27 -16.54 -5.02
C PHE A 193 -4.60 -16.53 -6.51
N GLY A 194 -4.44 -15.37 -7.14
CA GLY A 194 -4.43 -15.27 -8.58
C GLY A 194 -4.66 -13.86 -9.05
N TYR A 195 -5.33 -13.72 -10.19
CA TYR A 195 -5.45 -12.46 -10.91
C TYR A 195 -6.91 -12.09 -11.09
N ILE A 196 -7.24 -10.84 -10.80
CA ILE A 196 -8.60 -10.34 -10.81
C ILE A 196 -8.71 -9.07 -11.65
N ARG A 197 -9.90 -8.82 -12.19
CA ARG A 197 -10.23 -7.60 -12.92
C ARG A 197 -11.51 -7.01 -12.36
N ARG A 198 -11.65 -5.69 -12.48
CA ARG A 198 -12.91 -5.01 -12.13
C ARG A 198 -14.01 -5.57 -13.02
N LYS A 199 -15.15 -5.89 -12.41
CA LYS A 199 -16.37 -6.19 -13.14
C LYS A 199 -16.88 -4.88 -13.75
N LEU A 200 -17.01 -4.84 -15.07
CA LEU A 200 -17.63 -3.73 -15.81
C LEU A 200 -19.15 -3.82 -15.70
#